data_AF-A0AAN7P726-F1
#
_entry.id   AF-A0AAN7P726-F1
#
_cell.length_a   1.000
_cell.length_b   1.000
_cell.length_c   1.000
_cell.angle_alpha   90.00
_cell.angle_beta   90.00
_cell.angle_gamma   90.00
#
_symmetry.space_group_name_H-M   'P 1'
#
loop_
_entity.id
_entity.type
_entity.pdbx_description
1 polymer ?
#
loop_
_entity_poly.entity_id
_entity_poly.type
_entity_poly.pdbx_seq_one_letter_code
_entity_poly.pdbx_strand_id
1 'polypeptide(L)'
;MKDIVTNWNKLLGRTYSSVNTNTNHKVRKTDDCSVNSPRNVALNLLHGNFRSILTITFFGLIAFGSGLFILLAQPYDVLFRLKCVFSDGGEIFEMWRKPPVELYLRVFLFNVTNKDAFLNGEEKLRVEEVGPYVYKEMLSHEEIEFNENDTLTAIPKHPLVWVPELSEGRQEDDQLVLPHIALLSIAQVVSTSSFITRLGLNMVIRQTDSQPLVQMSAKEFMFGYHSTLMALGYRFLPTWINFEKLGLIDRMYDFDGDFETVFTGADDISKTGLLDTYRGSTSLSQWSGVCGNINKASDGTKFPGDIKPNDTLLFFRKSMCRALTMVRVNTTVASGLQGYVYNFEDNANDNGKYRPENSCFCNGDACLPAGLLDVHGCYYGFPIATSYPHFLEADPAVRQHVDGSNPDPAKHKSYFIIEPKSGLPLEVAARFQINMVFGDLESMAHVDQFSNMVLPLLWTDTRLYNLPDHLQTHFKMYLNVLPVVEVASMYSSFVLGGILLIVAIYKYLQKVKKVSQICKPTWNDDCTEEDATRKFTRSLSYNTMRRESLTDKELKNYYSSLVTPLNQDITWEEFQSLKEDDV
;
A
#
# COMPACT_ATOMS: atom_id res chain seq x y z
N MET A 1 -33.42 13.65 -28.94
CA MET A 1 -33.76 15.05 -28.56
C MET A 1 -35.26 15.34 -28.57
N LYS A 2 -36.03 14.91 -29.59
CA LYS A 2 -37.48 15.12 -29.64
C LYS A 2 -38.24 14.41 -28.49
N ASP A 3 -37.88 13.18 -28.13
CA ASP A 3 -38.60 12.42 -27.08
C ASP A 3 -38.43 12.94 -25.66
N ILE A 4 -37.32 13.64 -25.39
CA ILE A 4 -37.07 14.29 -24.09
C ILE A 4 -37.97 15.52 -23.94
N VAL A 5 -38.19 16.27 -25.03
CA VAL A 5 -39.07 17.45 -25.06
C VAL A 5 -40.55 17.05 -24.96
N THR A 6 -40.96 15.94 -25.57
CA THR A 6 -42.33 15.42 -25.46
C THR A 6 -42.67 14.93 -24.05
N ASN A 7 -41.71 14.28 -23.37
CA ASN A 7 -41.87 13.87 -21.98
C ASN A 7 -41.86 15.07 -21.01
N TRP A 8 -41.05 16.09 -21.27
CA TRP A 8 -41.04 17.33 -20.49
C TRP A 8 -42.36 18.13 -20.61
N ASN A 9 -42.95 18.18 -21.80
CA ASN A 9 -44.23 18.87 -22.02
C ASN A 9 -45.42 18.12 -21.40
N LYS A 10 -45.37 16.78 -21.30
CA LYS A 10 -46.34 15.98 -20.53
C LYS A 10 -46.23 16.20 -19.02
N LEU A 11 -45.02 16.42 -18.51
CA LEU A 11 -44.77 16.67 -17.09
C LEU A 11 -45.27 18.07 -16.64
N LEU A 12 -45.39 19.02 -17.57
CA LEU A 12 -45.84 20.39 -17.33
C LEU A 12 -47.33 20.65 -17.59
N GLY A 13 -48.11 19.66 -18.01
CA GLY A 13 -49.58 19.72 -18.05
C GLY A 13 -50.19 20.77 -18.98
N ARG A 14 -49.56 21.08 -20.13
CA ARG A 14 -50.17 21.94 -21.16
C ARG A 14 -50.79 21.11 -22.27
N THR A 15 -52.12 21.09 -22.35
CA THR A 15 -52.89 20.54 -23.49
C THR A 15 -53.50 21.69 -24.31
N TYR A 16 -53.17 21.75 -25.60
CA TYR A 16 -53.86 22.59 -26.59
C TYR A 16 -55.08 21.83 -27.13
N SER A 17 -56.23 22.49 -27.28
CA SER A 17 -57.43 21.94 -27.92
C SER A 17 -57.43 22.25 -29.43
N SER A 18 -57.69 21.24 -30.25
CA SER A 18 -57.95 21.41 -31.69
C SER A 18 -59.38 21.89 -31.94
N VAL A 19 -59.51 22.92 -32.78
CA VAL A 19 -60.78 23.44 -33.28
C VAL A 19 -61.32 22.47 -34.35
N ASN A 20 -62.58 22.06 -34.23
CA ASN A 20 -63.27 21.34 -35.30
C ASN A 20 -64.58 22.06 -35.65
N THR A 21 -64.70 22.41 -36.92
CA THR A 21 -65.83 23.06 -37.57
C THR A 21 -66.74 22.00 -38.19
N ASN A 22 -67.99 21.89 -37.76
CA ASN A 22 -69.11 21.62 -38.67
C ASN A 22 -70.49 21.77 -38.01
N THR A 23 -71.43 22.13 -38.88
CA THR A 23 -72.72 22.79 -38.67
C THR A 23 -73.92 21.82 -38.64
N ASN A 24 -74.99 22.30 -38.00
CA ASN A 24 -76.41 21.93 -38.17
C ASN A 24 -76.93 20.59 -37.61
N HIS A 25 -77.57 20.65 -36.44
CA HIS A 25 -78.98 20.22 -36.30
C HIS A 25 -79.70 20.97 -35.16
N LYS A 26 -80.97 21.31 -35.44
CA LYS A 26 -81.87 22.18 -34.67
C LYS A 26 -82.21 21.66 -33.25
N VAL A 27 -82.02 22.57 -32.30
CA VAL A 27 -82.72 22.85 -31.03
C VAL A 27 -83.88 21.90 -30.66
N ARG A 28 -83.69 21.17 -29.56
CA ARG A 28 -84.76 20.88 -28.58
C ARG A 28 -84.20 21.24 -27.19
N LYS A 29 -84.68 22.34 -26.62
CA LYS A 29 -84.41 22.75 -25.24
C LYS A 29 -85.09 21.74 -24.31
N THR A 30 -84.29 20.90 -23.68
CA THR A 30 -84.58 20.34 -22.36
C THR A 30 -83.44 20.78 -21.48
N ASP A 31 -83.73 21.72 -20.58
CA ASP A 31 -82.85 22.12 -19.49
C ASP A 31 -82.65 20.89 -18.60
N ASP A 32 -81.57 20.15 -18.85
CA ASP A 32 -81.06 19.18 -17.91
C ASP A 32 -79.65 19.65 -17.51
N CYS A 33 -79.63 20.49 -16.48
CA CYS A 33 -78.42 20.77 -15.72
C CYS A 33 -77.98 19.48 -15.04
N SER A 34 -77.23 18.63 -15.75
CA SER A 34 -76.41 17.62 -15.09
C SER A 34 -75.33 18.36 -14.31
N VAL A 35 -75.65 18.68 -13.05
CA VAL A 35 -74.69 19.09 -12.04
C VAL A 35 -73.69 17.95 -11.90
N ASN A 36 -72.59 18.00 -12.67
CA ASN A 36 -71.38 17.29 -12.30
C ASN A 36 -71.04 17.80 -10.90
N SER A 37 -71.28 16.96 -9.89
CA SER A 37 -71.01 17.29 -8.51
C SER A 37 -69.59 17.86 -8.42
N PRO A 38 -69.37 19.04 -7.82
CA PRO A 38 -68.03 19.58 -7.62
C PRO A 38 -67.10 18.60 -6.88
N ARG A 39 -67.66 17.57 -6.22
CA ARG A 39 -66.92 16.43 -5.67
C ARG A 39 -66.18 15.61 -6.73
N ASN A 40 -66.76 15.27 -7.87
CA ASN A 40 -66.16 14.32 -8.83
C ASN A 40 -65.00 14.95 -9.63
N VAL A 41 -65.11 16.24 -9.95
CA VAL A 41 -64.02 17.02 -10.57
C VAL A 41 -62.91 17.28 -9.56
N ALA A 42 -63.24 17.58 -8.30
CA ALA A 42 -62.26 17.69 -7.22
C ALA A 42 -61.54 16.35 -6.94
N LEU A 43 -62.25 15.22 -6.95
CA LEU A 43 -61.69 13.88 -6.71
C LEU A 43 -60.68 13.46 -7.79
N ASN A 44 -60.98 13.72 -9.07
CA ASN A 44 -60.07 13.39 -10.18
C ASN A 44 -58.85 14.33 -10.25
N LEU A 45 -59.01 15.61 -9.92
CA LEU A 45 -57.89 16.55 -9.71
C LEU A 45 -57.05 16.21 -8.46
N LEU A 46 -57.67 15.61 -7.45
CA LEU A 46 -56.98 15.10 -6.26
C LEU A 46 -56.12 13.88 -6.61
N HIS A 47 -56.65 12.91 -7.37
CA HIS A 47 -55.99 11.63 -7.68
C HIS A 47 -54.79 11.72 -8.64
N GLY A 48 -54.91 12.46 -9.76
CA GLY A 48 -53.83 12.56 -10.76
C GLY A 48 -52.59 13.33 -10.27
N ASN A 49 -52.81 14.39 -9.47
CA ASN A 49 -51.74 15.29 -9.02
C ASN A 49 -51.12 14.89 -7.67
N PHE A 50 -51.75 14.01 -6.89
CA PHE A 50 -51.13 13.46 -5.67
C PHE A 50 -50.03 12.46 -5.99
N ARG A 51 -50.16 11.71 -7.11
CA ARG A 51 -49.11 10.85 -7.64
C ARG A 51 -47.81 11.61 -7.90
N SER A 52 -47.89 12.83 -8.45
CA SER A 52 -46.70 13.66 -8.70
C SER A 52 -45.96 14.06 -7.41
N ILE A 53 -46.70 14.41 -6.34
CA ILE A 53 -46.08 14.75 -5.05
C ILE A 53 -45.44 13.50 -4.44
N LEU A 54 -46.15 12.37 -4.44
CA LEU A 54 -45.62 11.09 -3.94
C LEU A 54 -44.36 10.66 -4.68
N THR A 55 -44.32 10.79 -6.01
CA THR A 55 -43.12 10.47 -6.79
C THR A 55 -41.93 11.37 -6.45
N ILE A 56 -42.15 12.68 -6.28
CA ILE A 56 -41.08 13.63 -5.94
C ILE A 56 -40.55 13.35 -4.53
N THR A 57 -41.44 13.08 -3.58
CA THR A 57 -41.04 12.70 -2.20
C THR A 57 -40.26 11.40 -2.20
N PHE A 58 -40.68 10.39 -2.97
CA PHE A 58 -39.98 9.12 -3.07
C PHE A 58 -38.55 9.28 -3.62
N PHE A 59 -38.37 10.01 -4.73
CA PHE A 59 -37.03 10.28 -5.25
C PHE A 59 -36.20 11.18 -4.32
N GLY A 60 -36.82 12.13 -3.62
CA GLY A 60 -36.16 12.95 -2.61
C GLY A 60 -35.64 12.12 -1.43
N LEU A 61 -36.44 11.16 -0.95
CA LEU A 61 -36.04 10.24 0.12
C LEU A 61 -34.95 9.27 -0.34
N ILE A 62 -34.99 8.78 -1.58
CA ILE A 62 -33.92 7.93 -2.13
C ILE A 62 -32.61 8.71 -2.23
N ALA A 63 -32.62 9.93 -2.79
CA ALA A 63 -31.42 10.74 -2.92
C ALA A 63 -30.85 11.15 -1.54
N PHE A 64 -31.72 11.46 -0.59
CA PHE A 64 -31.28 11.73 0.78
C PHE A 64 -30.72 10.46 1.46
N GLY A 65 -31.40 9.32 1.25
CA GLY A 65 -30.98 8.01 1.74
C GLY A 65 -29.66 7.54 1.13
N SER A 66 -29.39 7.82 -0.15
CA SER A 66 -28.11 7.50 -0.79
C SER A 66 -26.98 8.36 -0.23
N GLY A 67 -27.23 9.65 0.04
CA GLY A 67 -26.28 10.51 0.76
C GLY A 67 -25.97 9.97 2.16
N LEU A 68 -26.99 9.55 2.90
CA LEU A 68 -26.82 8.93 4.22
C LEU A 68 -26.07 7.59 4.16
N PHE A 69 -26.35 6.78 3.14
CA PHE A 69 -25.64 5.52 2.91
C PHE A 69 -24.15 5.77 2.65
N ILE A 70 -23.80 6.73 1.78
CA ILE A 70 -22.39 7.07 1.51
C ILE A 70 -21.71 7.56 2.80
N LEU A 71 -22.37 8.42 3.57
CA LEU A 71 -21.84 8.95 4.83
C LEU A 71 -21.55 7.84 5.86
N LEU A 72 -22.44 6.83 5.96
CA LEU A 72 -22.30 5.76 6.96
C LEU A 72 -21.43 4.60 6.48
N ALA A 73 -21.53 4.22 5.22
CA ALA A 73 -20.85 3.05 4.67
C ALA A 73 -19.44 3.36 4.17
N GLN A 74 -19.13 4.62 3.84
CA GLN A 74 -17.85 5.06 3.27
C GLN A 74 -17.35 4.08 2.18
N PRO A 75 -18.13 3.86 1.11
CA PRO A 75 -17.87 2.80 0.13
C PRO A 75 -16.47 2.85 -0.48
N TYR A 76 -15.88 4.04 -0.61
CA TYR A 76 -14.50 4.16 -1.08
C TYR A 76 -13.50 3.57 -0.08
N ASP A 77 -13.62 3.84 1.22
CA ASP A 77 -12.69 3.32 2.22
C ASP A 77 -12.82 1.79 2.31
N VAL A 78 -14.03 1.25 2.19
CA VAL A 78 -14.25 -0.21 2.10
C VAL A 78 -13.56 -0.79 0.85
N LEU A 79 -13.76 -0.17 -0.31
CA LEU A 79 -13.13 -0.62 -1.56
C LEU A 79 -11.60 -0.55 -1.49
N PHE A 80 -11.06 0.55 -0.95
CA PHE A 80 -9.63 0.75 -0.78
C PHE A 80 -9.03 -0.32 0.12
N ARG A 81 -9.68 -0.59 1.26
CA ARG A 81 -9.26 -1.63 2.20
C ARG A 81 -9.24 -3.01 1.55
N LEU A 82 -10.30 -3.39 0.86
CA LEU A 82 -10.39 -4.67 0.15
C LEU A 82 -9.31 -4.83 -0.94
N LYS A 83 -8.94 -3.73 -1.61
CA LYS A 83 -7.90 -3.73 -2.66
C LYS A 83 -6.48 -3.79 -2.11
N CYS A 84 -6.25 -3.28 -0.90
CA CYS A 84 -4.92 -3.27 -0.29
C CYS A 84 -4.53 -4.61 0.33
N VAL A 85 -5.49 -5.45 0.73
CA VAL A 85 -5.19 -6.80 1.27
C VAL A 85 -4.61 -7.70 0.18
N PHE A 86 -3.50 -8.38 0.49
CA PHE A 86 -2.93 -9.36 -0.41
C PHE A 86 -3.83 -10.60 -0.50
N SER A 87 -4.25 -10.89 -1.72
CA SER A 87 -5.06 -12.05 -2.08
C SER A 87 -4.59 -12.54 -3.44
N ASP A 88 -4.77 -13.83 -3.71
CA ASP A 88 -4.40 -14.42 -4.99
C ASP A 88 -5.13 -13.72 -6.15
N GLY A 89 -4.37 -13.30 -7.16
CA GLY A 89 -4.86 -12.47 -8.27
C GLY A 89 -5.23 -11.03 -7.89
N GLY A 90 -4.97 -10.61 -6.65
CA GLY A 90 -5.18 -9.25 -6.17
C GLY A 90 -4.25 -8.25 -6.86
N GLU A 91 -4.77 -7.09 -7.20
CA GLU A 91 -4.05 -6.06 -7.97
C GLU A 91 -2.80 -5.54 -7.24
N ILE A 92 -2.93 -5.17 -5.96
CA ILE A 92 -1.80 -4.67 -5.17
C ILE A 92 -0.82 -5.82 -4.83
N PHE A 93 -1.32 -7.04 -4.65
CA PHE A 93 -0.48 -8.22 -4.49
C PHE A 93 0.38 -8.48 -5.73
N GLU A 94 -0.19 -8.44 -6.93
CA GLU A 94 0.58 -8.63 -8.17
C GLU A 94 1.60 -7.50 -8.41
N MET A 95 1.25 -6.26 -8.04
CA MET A 95 2.21 -5.15 -8.05
C MET A 95 3.33 -5.32 -7.01
N TRP A 96 3.07 -5.91 -5.85
CA TRP A 96 4.11 -6.22 -4.86
C TRP A 96 4.96 -7.42 -5.30
N ARG A 97 4.32 -8.45 -5.85
CA ARG A 97 4.96 -9.67 -6.36
C ARG A 97 5.94 -9.35 -7.49
N LYS A 98 5.54 -8.51 -8.44
CA LYS A 98 6.39 -8.09 -9.56
C LYS A 98 6.15 -6.61 -9.89
N PRO A 99 6.80 -5.69 -9.16
CA PRO A 99 6.62 -4.26 -9.33
C PRO A 99 6.92 -3.80 -10.76
N PRO A 100 5.96 -3.18 -11.48
CA PRO A 100 6.19 -2.70 -12.84
C PRO A 100 6.87 -1.32 -12.81
N VAL A 101 7.96 -1.19 -12.05
CA VAL A 101 8.77 0.03 -11.90
C VAL A 101 10.18 -0.18 -12.42
N GLU A 102 10.86 0.92 -12.72
CA GLU A 102 12.26 0.88 -13.12
C GLU A 102 13.13 1.27 -11.93
N LEU A 103 13.71 0.27 -11.29
CA LEU A 103 14.70 0.45 -10.23
C LEU A 103 16.10 0.32 -10.81
N TYR A 104 16.99 1.26 -10.48
CA TYR A 104 18.36 1.26 -10.97
C TYR A 104 19.33 1.17 -9.81
N LEU A 105 20.24 0.20 -9.85
CA LEU A 105 21.42 0.14 -9.01
C LEU A 105 22.56 0.88 -9.72
N ARG A 106 23.03 1.98 -9.14
CA ARG A 106 24.21 2.70 -9.63
C ARG A 106 25.37 2.40 -8.69
N VAL A 107 26.48 1.91 -9.22
CA VAL A 107 27.67 1.54 -8.43
C VAL A 107 28.82 2.48 -8.75
N PHE A 108 29.52 2.92 -7.71
CA PHE A 108 30.69 3.78 -7.80
C PHE A 108 31.86 3.10 -7.09
N LEU A 109 32.95 2.87 -7.80
CA LEU A 109 34.14 2.17 -7.31
C LEU A 109 35.21 3.18 -6.89
N PHE A 110 35.99 2.85 -5.86
CA PHE A 110 37.13 3.66 -5.46
C PHE A 110 38.43 3.15 -6.10
N ASN A 111 38.84 3.78 -7.20
CA ASN A 111 40.07 3.45 -7.93
C ASN A 111 41.30 4.03 -7.23
N VAL A 112 42.34 3.23 -7.03
CA VAL A 112 43.60 3.69 -6.42
C VAL A 112 44.49 4.35 -7.46
N THR A 113 44.91 5.59 -7.21
CA THR A 113 45.71 6.38 -8.18
C THR A 113 47.20 6.39 -7.91
N ASN A 114 47.63 6.13 -6.67
CA ASN A 114 49.03 6.17 -6.23
C ASN A 114 49.52 4.85 -5.61
N LYS A 115 49.20 3.72 -6.25
CA LYS A 115 49.52 2.36 -5.78
C LYS A 115 50.97 2.21 -5.31
N ASP A 116 51.95 2.47 -6.17
CA ASP A 116 53.35 2.16 -5.87
C ASP A 116 53.91 3.06 -4.75
N ALA A 117 53.57 4.35 -4.78
CA ALA A 117 53.97 5.29 -3.73
C ALA A 117 53.36 4.93 -2.36
N PHE A 118 52.11 4.47 -2.33
CA PHE A 118 51.47 4.00 -1.11
C PHE A 118 52.12 2.71 -0.58
N LEU A 119 52.34 1.71 -1.45
CA LEU A 119 52.95 0.45 -1.04
C LEU A 119 54.41 0.61 -0.56
N ASN A 120 55.12 1.63 -1.04
CA ASN A 120 56.46 1.99 -0.55
C ASN A 120 56.44 2.82 0.75
N GLY A 121 55.27 3.23 1.25
CA GLY A 121 55.14 4.10 2.42
C GLY A 121 55.54 5.56 2.18
N GLU A 122 55.59 6.01 0.92
CA GLU A 122 55.98 7.37 0.54
C GLU A 122 54.82 8.36 0.65
N GLU A 123 53.62 7.91 0.28
CA GLU A 123 52.41 8.72 0.29
C GLU A 123 51.24 7.98 0.97
N LYS A 124 50.30 8.76 1.50
CA LYS A 124 49.00 8.26 1.93
C LYS A 124 48.20 7.74 0.73
N LEU A 125 47.36 6.72 0.93
CA LEU A 125 46.52 6.16 -0.13
C LEU A 125 45.57 7.22 -0.70
N ARG A 126 45.59 7.41 -2.02
CA ARG A 126 44.67 8.27 -2.77
C ARG A 126 43.74 7.40 -3.60
N VAL A 127 42.44 7.63 -3.41
CA VAL A 127 41.39 7.01 -4.22
C VAL A 127 40.65 8.06 -5.03
N GLU A 128 40.16 7.67 -6.19
CA GLU A 128 39.28 8.44 -7.04
C GLU A 128 37.98 7.67 -7.26
N GLU A 129 36.85 8.35 -7.13
CA GLU A 129 35.55 7.76 -7.44
C GLU A 129 35.41 7.55 -8.95
N VAL A 130 35.08 6.32 -9.35
CA VAL A 130 34.82 5.94 -10.74
C VAL A 130 33.44 5.30 -10.84
N GLY A 131 32.54 5.95 -11.57
CA GLY A 131 31.18 5.50 -11.82
C GLY A 131 30.38 6.58 -12.55
N PRO A 132 29.05 6.41 -12.67
CA PRO A 132 28.28 5.24 -12.22
C PRO A 132 28.37 4.06 -13.20
N TYR A 133 28.44 2.84 -12.67
CA TYR A 133 28.09 1.61 -13.40
C TYR A 133 26.63 1.28 -13.09
N VAL A 134 25.75 1.34 -14.09
CA VAL A 134 24.29 1.27 -13.88
C VAL A 134 23.70 -0.06 -14.32
N TYR A 135 22.93 -0.67 -13.41
CA TYR A 135 22.18 -1.89 -13.65
C TYR A 135 20.70 -1.66 -13.33
N LYS A 136 19.80 -2.18 -14.17
CA LYS A 136 18.38 -2.26 -13.87
C LYS A 136 18.14 -3.45 -12.95
N GLU A 137 17.56 -3.20 -11.78
CA GLU A 137 17.19 -4.21 -10.80
C GLU A 137 15.75 -4.66 -11.06
N MET A 138 15.58 -5.94 -11.36
CA MET A 138 14.28 -6.54 -11.63
C MET A 138 13.71 -7.14 -10.33
N LEU A 139 12.93 -6.37 -9.58
CA LEU A 139 12.30 -6.85 -8.35
C LEU A 139 11.24 -7.93 -8.64
N SER A 140 11.32 -9.06 -7.93
CA SER A 140 10.30 -10.10 -7.98
C SER A 140 10.28 -10.98 -6.73
N HIS A 141 9.09 -11.44 -6.37
CA HIS A 141 8.83 -12.46 -5.37
C HIS A 141 8.31 -13.71 -6.07
N GLU A 142 9.06 -14.81 -5.97
CA GLU A 142 8.77 -16.10 -6.60
C GLU A 142 8.35 -17.15 -5.57
N GLU A 143 7.84 -18.30 -6.03
CA GLU A 143 7.44 -19.43 -5.16
C GLU A 143 6.55 -19.01 -3.98
N ILE A 144 5.41 -18.40 -4.30
CA ILE A 144 4.51 -17.81 -3.30
C ILE A 144 3.58 -18.86 -2.70
N GLU A 145 3.49 -18.86 -1.38
CA GLU A 145 2.56 -19.67 -0.59
C GLU A 145 1.79 -18.79 0.40
N PHE A 146 0.46 -18.81 0.34
CA PHE A 146 -0.38 -18.13 1.33
C PHE A 146 -0.61 -19.03 2.54
N ASN A 147 -0.30 -18.52 3.73
CA ASN A 147 -0.35 -19.25 4.99
C ASN A 147 -1.70 -19.03 5.70
N GLU A 148 -2.09 -19.96 6.57
CA GLU A 148 -3.36 -19.87 7.34
C GLU A 148 -3.36 -18.74 8.39
N ASN A 149 -2.21 -18.18 8.74
CA ASN A 149 -2.04 -17.14 9.76
C ASN A 149 -2.01 -15.71 9.19
N ASP A 150 -2.72 -15.45 8.10
CA ASP A 150 -2.79 -14.15 7.41
C ASP A 150 -1.42 -13.62 6.94
N THR A 151 -0.46 -14.52 6.71
CA THR A 151 0.84 -14.21 6.09
C THR A 151 0.99 -14.92 4.75
N LEU A 152 2.00 -14.54 3.97
CA LEU A 152 2.42 -15.29 2.81
C LEU A 152 3.94 -15.43 2.83
N THR A 153 4.44 -16.53 2.30
CA THR A 153 5.87 -16.81 2.15
C THR A 153 6.25 -16.71 0.68
N ALA A 154 7.40 -16.10 0.38
CA ALA A 154 7.94 -15.96 -0.97
C ALA A 154 9.47 -15.95 -0.97
N ILE A 155 10.05 -16.24 -2.14
CA ILE A 155 11.49 -16.17 -2.38
C ILE A 155 11.81 -14.89 -3.15
N PRO A 156 12.58 -13.94 -2.58
CA PRO A 156 12.96 -12.72 -3.26
C PRO A 156 14.00 -13.00 -4.37
N LYS A 157 13.80 -12.38 -5.54
CA LYS A 157 14.71 -12.45 -6.70
C LYS A 157 14.89 -11.05 -7.29
N HIS A 158 16.16 -10.66 -7.44
CA HIS A 158 16.55 -9.31 -7.87
C HIS A 158 17.65 -9.35 -8.95
N PRO A 159 17.44 -10.01 -10.11
CA PRO A 159 18.47 -10.04 -11.14
C PRO A 159 18.80 -8.64 -11.64
N LEU A 160 20.10 -8.42 -11.90
CA LEU A 160 20.65 -7.17 -12.38
C LEU A 160 20.93 -7.25 -13.88
N VAL A 161 20.49 -6.22 -14.63
CA VAL A 161 20.69 -6.11 -16.08
C VAL A 161 21.49 -4.86 -16.38
N TRP A 162 22.64 -4.98 -17.04
CA TRP A 162 23.50 -3.86 -17.41
C TRP A 162 22.79 -2.82 -18.30
N VAL A 163 22.95 -1.53 -17.99
CA VAL A 163 22.36 -0.39 -18.72
C VAL A 163 23.48 0.58 -19.14
N PRO A 164 24.09 0.40 -20.32
CA PRO A 164 25.22 1.23 -20.76
C PRO A 164 24.83 2.70 -20.97
N GLU A 165 23.60 2.98 -21.38
CA GLU A 165 23.14 4.35 -21.70
C GLU A 165 23.09 5.25 -20.47
N LEU A 166 22.88 4.69 -19.28
CA LEU A 166 22.85 5.41 -18.01
C LEU A 166 24.19 5.39 -17.27
N SER A 167 25.19 4.68 -17.81
CA SER A 167 26.52 4.51 -17.18
C SER A 167 27.52 5.58 -17.58
N GLU A 168 27.07 6.71 -18.12
CA GLU A 168 27.89 7.91 -18.42
C GLU A 168 29.17 7.61 -19.23
N GLY A 169 29.12 6.60 -20.12
CA GLY A 169 30.25 6.17 -20.95
C GLY A 169 31.21 5.16 -20.30
N ARG A 170 30.94 4.73 -19.06
CA ARG A 170 31.65 3.64 -18.38
C ARG A 170 31.31 2.29 -18.99
N GLN A 171 32.28 1.38 -18.96
CA GLN A 171 32.12 0.02 -19.45
C GLN A 171 32.46 -0.99 -18.35
N GLU A 172 31.78 -2.13 -18.35
CA GLU A 172 32.00 -3.21 -17.39
C GLU A 172 33.47 -3.70 -17.35
N ASP A 173 34.21 -3.58 -18.46
CA ASP A 173 35.61 -3.97 -18.62
C ASP A 173 36.63 -2.87 -18.28
N ASP A 174 36.17 -1.70 -17.80
CA ASP A 174 37.02 -0.60 -17.34
C ASP A 174 38.05 -1.11 -16.33
N GLN A 175 39.33 -0.95 -16.67
CA GLN A 175 40.45 -1.46 -15.87
C GLN A 175 40.80 -0.48 -14.76
N LEU A 176 40.69 -0.94 -13.52
CA LEU A 176 40.93 -0.14 -12.32
C LEU A 176 41.95 -0.82 -11.43
N VAL A 177 42.67 -0.04 -10.61
CA VAL A 177 43.54 -0.57 -9.56
C VAL A 177 42.71 -0.67 -8.28
N LEU A 178 42.37 -1.89 -7.90
CA LEU A 178 41.41 -2.17 -6.83
C LEU A 178 42.03 -3.07 -5.74
N PRO A 179 41.46 -3.04 -4.52
CA PRO A 179 41.92 -3.90 -3.43
C PRO A 179 41.73 -5.38 -3.72
N HIS A 180 42.76 -6.17 -3.44
CA HIS A 180 42.68 -7.64 -3.49
C HIS A 180 41.97 -8.15 -2.22
N ILE A 181 40.63 -8.14 -2.26
CA ILE A 181 39.77 -8.45 -1.10
C ILE A 181 40.15 -9.77 -0.45
N ALA A 182 40.40 -10.83 -1.23
CA ALA A 182 40.76 -12.14 -0.67
C ALA A 182 42.05 -12.10 0.15
N LEU A 183 43.12 -11.50 -0.39
CA LEU A 183 44.41 -11.39 0.30
C LEU A 183 44.26 -10.56 1.59
N LEU A 184 43.62 -9.39 1.50
CA LEU A 184 43.44 -8.48 2.62
C LEU A 184 42.57 -9.10 3.74
N SER A 185 41.48 -9.80 3.38
CA SER A 185 40.62 -10.50 4.33
C SER A 185 41.37 -11.62 5.05
N ILE A 186 42.07 -12.48 4.31
CA ILE A 186 42.82 -13.60 4.89
C ILE A 186 43.93 -13.08 5.81
N ALA A 187 44.64 -12.02 5.39
CA ALA A 187 45.67 -11.40 6.22
C ALA A 187 45.12 -10.83 7.53
N GLN A 188 43.97 -10.14 7.50
CA GLN A 188 43.31 -9.60 8.70
C GLN A 188 42.86 -10.69 9.67
N VAL A 189 42.32 -11.81 9.18
CA VAL A 189 41.91 -12.90 10.05
C VAL A 189 43.11 -13.63 10.65
N VAL A 190 44.18 -13.82 9.87
CA VAL A 190 45.38 -14.53 10.32
C VAL A 190 46.31 -13.65 11.17
N SER A 191 46.24 -12.31 11.09
CA SER A 191 47.13 -11.41 11.86
C SER A 191 47.03 -11.60 13.38
N THR A 192 45.85 -12.01 13.86
CA THR A 192 45.56 -12.30 15.27
C THR A 192 45.81 -13.77 15.65
N SER A 193 46.15 -14.63 14.69
CA SER A 193 46.44 -16.05 14.91
C SER A 193 47.85 -16.30 15.45
N SER A 194 48.16 -17.58 15.75
CA SER A 194 49.48 -17.98 16.25
C SER A 194 50.63 -17.58 15.31
N PHE A 195 51.83 -17.39 15.87
CA PHE A 195 53.02 -17.03 15.10
C PHE A 195 53.29 -17.99 13.92
N ILE A 196 53.11 -19.30 14.13
CA ILE A 196 53.36 -20.32 13.09
C ILE A 196 52.37 -20.17 11.93
N THR A 197 51.10 -19.91 12.23
CA THR A 197 50.06 -19.69 11.21
C THR A 197 50.39 -18.46 10.36
N ARG A 198 50.80 -17.35 10.99
CA ARG A 198 51.22 -16.12 10.29
C ARG A 198 52.45 -16.36 9.43
N LEU A 199 53.45 -17.07 9.95
CA LEU A 199 54.66 -17.42 9.21
C LEU A 199 54.34 -18.23 7.95
N GLY A 200 53.47 -19.23 8.08
CA GLY A 200 53.02 -20.07 6.97
C GLY A 200 52.32 -19.26 5.87
N LEU A 201 51.37 -18.41 6.25
CA LEU A 201 50.67 -17.54 5.30
C LEU A 201 51.64 -16.54 4.64
N ASN A 202 52.53 -15.91 5.40
CA ASN A 202 53.53 -14.98 4.85
C ASN A 202 54.45 -15.65 3.83
N MET A 203 54.83 -16.92 4.04
CA MET A 203 55.62 -17.67 3.08
C MET A 203 54.84 -17.88 1.78
N VAL A 204 53.55 -18.25 1.85
CA VAL A 204 52.68 -18.42 0.68
C VAL A 204 52.49 -17.09 -0.07
N ILE A 205 52.21 -16.00 0.64
CA ILE A 205 52.05 -14.66 0.05
C ILE A 205 53.30 -14.27 -0.75
N ARG A 206 54.49 -14.43 -0.15
CA ARG A 206 55.77 -14.10 -0.78
C ARG A 206 56.10 -15.03 -1.96
N GLN A 207 55.83 -16.33 -1.82
CA GLN A 207 56.11 -17.30 -2.89
C GLN A 207 55.19 -17.14 -4.10
N THR A 208 53.94 -16.74 -3.87
CA THR A 208 52.95 -16.49 -4.93
C THR A 208 53.00 -15.07 -5.49
N ASP A 209 53.83 -14.19 -4.90
CA ASP A 209 53.88 -12.76 -5.20
C ASP A 209 52.49 -12.10 -5.18
N SER A 210 51.68 -12.47 -4.18
CA SER A 210 50.33 -11.91 -4.04
C SER A 210 50.41 -10.45 -3.59
N GLN A 211 49.90 -9.55 -4.42
CA GLN A 211 49.88 -8.10 -4.17
C GLN A 211 48.54 -7.65 -3.59
N PRO A 212 48.52 -6.64 -2.68
CA PRO A 212 47.31 -6.13 -2.03
C PRO A 212 46.45 -5.25 -2.95
N LEU A 213 47.05 -4.68 -3.98
CA LEU A 213 46.39 -3.83 -4.97
C LEU A 213 46.65 -4.42 -6.35
N VAL A 214 45.58 -4.74 -7.07
CA VAL A 214 45.66 -5.44 -8.35
C VAL A 214 44.82 -4.73 -9.40
N GLN A 215 45.25 -4.81 -10.66
CA GLN A 215 44.47 -4.29 -11.77
C GLN A 215 43.41 -5.33 -12.15
N MET A 216 42.15 -4.93 -12.19
CA MET A 216 41.04 -5.78 -12.65
C MET A 216 39.92 -4.94 -13.24
N SER A 217 39.03 -5.57 -13.99
CA SER A 217 37.85 -4.89 -14.52
C SER A 217 36.84 -4.55 -13.41
N ALA A 218 36.04 -3.51 -13.64
CA ALA A 218 34.92 -3.17 -12.77
C ALA A 218 33.97 -4.37 -12.55
N LYS A 219 33.66 -5.12 -13.61
CA LYS A 219 32.79 -6.31 -13.55
C LYS A 219 33.35 -7.43 -12.69
N GLU A 220 34.64 -7.73 -12.83
CA GLU A 220 35.31 -8.76 -12.03
C GLU A 220 35.22 -8.42 -10.53
N PHE A 221 35.48 -7.16 -10.17
CA PHE A 221 35.40 -6.72 -8.77
C PHE A 221 33.98 -6.77 -8.21
N MET A 222 32.97 -6.40 -9.01
CA MET A 222 31.57 -6.37 -8.58
C MET A 222 30.93 -7.76 -8.52
N PHE A 223 31.09 -8.58 -9.58
CA PHE A 223 30.32 -9.81 -9.78
C PHE A 223 31.10 -11.10 -9.59
N GLY A 224 32.42 -11.04 -9.46
CA GLY A 224 33.21 -12.22 -9.22
C GLY A 224 34.51 -12.23 -10.00
N TYR A 225 35.59 -12.46 -9.27
CA TYR A 225 36.85 -12.96 -9.82
C TYR A 225 37.30 -14.20 -9.06
N HIS A 226 38.14 -15.00 -9.70
CA HIS A 226 38.81 -16.13 -9.06
C HIS A 226 40.20 -15.70 -8.58
N SER A 227 40.57 -16.06 -7.36
CA SER A 227 41.89 -15.82 -6.79
C SER A 227 42.56 -17.14 -6.42
N THR A 228 43.86 -17.25 -6.71
CA THR A 228 44.68 -18.40 -6.31
C THR A 228 44.65 -18.63 -4.79
N LEU A 229 44.63 -17.54 -4.01
CA LEU A 229 44.54 -17.61 -2.55
C LEU A 229 43.20 -18.17 -2.08
N MET A 230 42.12 -17.92 -2.81
CA MET A 230 40.82 -18.51 -2.50
C MET A 230 40.76 -19.99 -2.85
N ALA A 231 41.34 -20.40 -3.99
CA ALA A 231 41.44 -21.82 -4.32
C ALA A 231 42.24 -22.59 -3.25
N LEU A 232 43.30 -21.97 -2.70
CA LEU A 232 44.06 -22.50 -1.57
C LEU A 232 43.22 -22.49 -0.28
N GLY A 233 42.54 -21.38 0.02
CA GLY A 233 41.64 -21.25 1.17
C GLY A 233 40.53 -22.29 1.18
N TYR A 234 39.87 -22.52 0.03
CA TYR A 234 38.87 -23.57 -0.15
C TYR A 234 39.43 -24.96 0.12
N ARG A 235 40.67 -25.23 -0.33
CA ARG A 235 41.32 -26.52 -0.15
C ARG A 235 41.77 -26.77 1.30
N PHE A 236 42.22 -25.74 2.01
CA PHE A 236 42.86 -25.88 3.32
C PHE A 236 42.00 -25.40 4.51
N LEU A 237 41.00 -24.56 4.27
CA LEU A 237 40.05 -24.00 5.25
C LEU A 237 38.60 -24.01 4.71
N PRO A 238 38.07 -25.18 4.28
CA PRO A 238 36.77 -25.28 3.63
C PRO A 238 35.58 -24.87 4.52
N THR A 239 35.75 -24.87 5.84
CA THR A 239 34.74 -24.43 6.80
C THR A 239 34.56 -22.91 6.81
N TRP A 240 35.55 -22.14 6.34
CA TRP A 240 35.50 -20.68 6.32
C TRP A 240 35.35 -20.13 4.91
N ILE A 241 36.08 -20.66 3.92
CA ILE A 241 36.01 -20.23 2.52
C ILE A 241 35.37 -21.35 1.70
N ASN A 242 34.04 -21.30 1.55
CA ASN A 242 33.24 -22.29 0.82
C ASN A 242 32.68 -21.77 -0.51
N PHE A 243 33.19 -20.64 -1.01
CA PHE A 243 32.73 -19.97 -2.22
C PHE A 243 33.83 -19.91 -3.27
N GLU A 244 33.47 -20.12 -4.54
CA GLU A 244 34.41 -20.25 -5.66
C GLU A 244 34.81 -18.90 -6.27
N LYS A 245 33.94 -17.89 -6.17
CA LYS A 245 34.11 -16.53 -6.71
C LYS A 245 33.90 -15.48 -5.63
N LEU A 246 34.58 -14.34 -5.76
CA LEU A 246 34.43 -13.20 -4.86
C LEU A 246 33.94 -11.99 -5.64
N GLY A 247 32.68 -11.62 -5.42
CA GLY A 247 32.10 -10.37 -5.88
C GLY A 247 31.30 -9.72 -4.75
N LEU A 248 31.46 -8.40 -4.57
CA LEU A 248 30.75 -7.66 -3.53
C LEU A 248 29.26 -7.50 -3.87
N ILE A 249 28.96 -7.12 -5.12
CA ILE A 249 27.59 -6.99 -5.61
C ILE A 249 26.97 -8.37 -5.79
N ASP A 250 27.74 -9.35 -6.26
CA ASP A 250 27.31 -10.76 -6.32
C ASP A 250 26.81 -11.25 -4.96
N ARG A 251 27.57 -11.01 -3.88
CA ARG A 251 27.16 -11.40 -2.52
C ARG A 251 25.91 -10.68 -2.04
N MET A 252 25.79 -9.42 -2.42
CA MET A 252 24.71 -8.54 -2.02
C MET A 252 23.35 -9.00 -2.59
N TYR A 253 23.39 -9.62 -3.77
CA TYR A 253 22.24 -10.12 -4.54
C TYR A 253 22.16 -11.65 -4.61
N ASP A 254 22.97 -12.37 -3.84
CA ASP A 254 22.87 -13.81 -3.66
C ASP A 254 21.69 -14.10 -2.72
N PHE A 255 20.56 -14.61 -3.24
CA PHE A 255 19.36 -14.94 -2.45
C PHE A 255 19.18 -16.47 -2.28
N ASP A 256 20.23 -17.26 -2.50
CA ASP A 256 20.11 -18.71 -2.44
C ASP A 256 19.81 -19.20 -1.01
N GLY A 257 18.69 -19.90 -0.85
CA GLY A 257 18.18 -20.38 0.43
C GLY A 257 17.51 -19.30 1.31
N ASP A 258 17.29 -18.11 0.77
CA ASP A 258 16.49 -17.08 1.43
C ASP A 258 15.00 -17.25 1.11
N PHE A 259 14.17 -16.95 2.10
CA PHE A 259 12.73 -16.82 1.96
C PHE A 259 12.23 -15.81 2.98
N GLU A 260 11.15 -15.13 2.63
CA GLU A 260 10.56 -14.06 3.41
C GLU A 260 9.10 -14.39 3.66
N THR A 261 8.65 -14.19 4.90
CA THR A 261 7.23 -14.26 5.24
C THR A 261 6.75 -12.84 5.49
N VAL A 262 5.73 -12.40 4.76
CA VAL A 262 5.16 -11.04 4.85
C VAL A 262 3.70 -11.08 5.27
N PHE A 263 3.24 -10.02 5.94
CA PHE A 263 1.84 -9.89 6.31
C PHE A 263 0.97 -9.61 5.07
N THR A 264 -0.16 -10.31 4.96
CA THR A 264 -1.13 -10.08 3.87
C THR A 264 -1.96 -8.81 4.10
N GLY A 265 -2.05 -8.35 5.35
CA GLY A 265 -2.88 -7.22 5.76
C GLY A 265 -4.35 -7.54 5.97
N ALA A 266 -4.74 -8.83 5.96
CA ALA A 266 -6.10 -9.27 6.24
C ALA A 266 -6.55 -8.88 7.67
N ASP A 267 -5.63 -8.92 8.64
CA ASP A 267 -5.84 -8.45 10.00
C ASP A 267 -5.78 -6.91 10.09
N ASP A 268 -4.71 -6.34 9.57
CA ASP A 268 -4.38 -4.92 9.66
C ASP A 268 -3.66 -4.47 8.38
N ILE A 269 -4.37 -3.65 7.61
CA ILE A 269 -3.91 -3.17 6.31
C ILE A 269 -2.64 -2.32 6.44
N SER A 270 -2.39 -1.72 7.59
CA SER A 270 -1.15 -0.97 7.83
C SER A 270 0.09 -1.86 7.78
N LYS A 271 -0.05 -3.18 7.98
CA LYS A 271 1.06 -4.14 7.94
C LYS A 271 1.26 -4.81 6.58
N THR A 272 0.35 -4.62 5.64
CA THR A 272 0.36 -5.28 4.33
C THR A 272 1.73 -5.15 3.67
N GLY A 273 2.33 -6.28 3.26
CA GLY A 273 3.61 -6.33 2.56
C GLY A 273 4.84 -6.03 3.43
N LEU A 274 4.69 -5.93 4.75
CA LEU A 274 5.81 -5.83 5.67
C LEU A 274 6.28 -7.23 6.09
N LEU A 275 7.57 -7.36 6.40
CA LEU A 275 8.20 -8.59 6.85
C LEU A 275 7.68 -9.01 8.22
N ASP A 276 7.17 -10.24 8.33
CA ASP A 276 6.96 -10.92 9.60
C ASP A 276 8.24 -11.63 10.03
N THR A 277 8.78 -12.47 9.16
CA THR A 277 10.04 -13.20 9.36
C THR A 277 10.89 -13.25 8.10
N TYR A 278 12.21 -13.38 8.29
CA TYR A 278 13.19 -13.64 7.24
C TYR A 278 13.91 -14.93 7.60
N ARG A 279 13.93 -15.90 6.68
CA ARG A 279 14.47 -17.25 6.92
C ARG A 279 13.88 -17.92 8.17
N GLY A 280 12.59 -17.67 8.43
CA GLY A 280 11.83 -18.25 9.54
C GLY A 280 12.05 -17.60 10.91
N SER A 281 12.81 -16.50 11.00
CA SER A 281 13.07 -15.77 12.25
C SER A 281 12.63 -14.30 12.16
N THR A 282 12.15 -13.74 13.27
CA THR A 282 11.87 -12.30 13.41
C THR A 282 13.12 -11.46 13.67
N SER A 283 14.25 -12.15 13.92
CA SER A 283 15.55 -11.53 14.15
C SER A 283 16.62 -12.18 13.28
N LEU A 284 17.52 -11.35 12.75
CA LEU A 284 18.73 -11.80 12.07
C LEU A 284 19.66 -12.53 13.05
N SER A 285 20.21 -13.66 12.62
CA SER A 285 21.08 -14.52 13.43
C SER A 285 22.44 -13.89 13.77
N GLN A 286 22.85 -12.87 13.02
CA GLN A 286 24.13 -12.17 13.16
C GLN A 286 24.16 -11.23 14.37
N TRP A 287 22.98 -10.82 14.85
CA TRP A 287 22.83 -9.79 15.86
C TRP A 287 22.13 -10.33 17.10
N SER A 288 22.51 -9.79 18.25
CA SER A 288 21.87 -10.11 19.53
C SER A 288 20.85 -9.05 19.93
N GLY A 289 19.81 -9.45 20.67
CA GLY A 289 18.82 -8.54 21.22
C GLY A 289 18.05 -7.74 20.16
N VAL A 290 17.85 -6.45 20.41
CA VAL A 290 17.02 -5.57 19.57
C VAL A 290 17.64 -5.26 18.20
N CYS A 291 18.97 -5.37 18.09
CA CYS A 291 19.72 -5.04 16.87
C CYS A 291 19.36 -5.92 15.67
N GLY A 292 18.95 -7.16 15.93
CA GLY A 292 18.58 -8.12 14.88
C GLY A 292 17.14 -8.01 14.42
N ASN A 293 16.30 -7.20 15.07
CA ASN A 293 14.87 -7.16 14.79
C ASN A 293 14.58 -6.66 13.37
N ILE A 294 13.81 -7.45 12.62
CA ILE A 294 13.34 -7.14 11.28
C ILE A 294 11.81 -7.15 11.17
N ASN A 295 11.11 -7.49 12.27
CA ASN A 295 9.66 -7.57 12.25
C ASN A 295 9.06 -6.21 11.89
N LYS A 296 8.11 -6.23 10.96
CA LYS A 296 7.45 -5.07 10.32
C LYS A 296 8.39 -4.15 9.53
N ALA A 297 9.57 -4.63 9.14
CA ALA A 297 10.40 -3.91 8.19
C ALA A 297 9.82 -4.02 6.77
N SER A 298 10.00 -2.95 6.00
CA SER A 298 9.73 -2.92 4.56
C SER A 298 10.97 -3.35 3.78
N ASP A 299 10.78 -4.14 2.72
CA ASP A 299 11.77 -4.51 1.70
C ASP A 299 12.07 -3.35 0.70
N GLY A 300 11.29 -2.27 0.80
CA GLY A 300 11.29 -1.12 -0.12
C GLY A 300 10.26 -1.19 -1.23
N THR A 301 9.56 -2.32 -1.40
CA THR A 301 8.46 -2.46 -2.38
C THR A 301 7.18 -1.85 -1.83
N LYS A 302 6.91 -2.07 -0.54
CA LYS A 302 5.73 -1.54 0.15
C LYS A 302 6.06 -1.11 1.57
N PHE A 303 5.65 0.09 1.95
CA PHE A 303 5.72 0.62 3.30
C PHE A 303 4.37 0.52 4.01
N PRO A 304 4.33 0.74 5.34
CA PRO A 304 3.07 0.72 6.09
C PRO A 304 2.04 1.67 5.50
N GLY A 305 0.77 1.28 5.49
CA GLY A 305 -0.36 2.15 5.12
C GLY A 305 -0.80 3.04 6.28
N ASP A 306 -1.60 4.06 5.98
CA ASP A 306 -2.15 5.02 6.96
C ASP A 306 -1.11 5.67 7.89
N ILE A 307 0.03 6.08 7.31
CA ILE A 307 1.18 6.66 8.01
C ILE A 307 0.82 8.01 8.63
N LYS A 308 1.03 8.16 9.94
CA LYS A 308 0.85 9.42 10.67
C LYS A 308 2.12 10.27 10.61
N PRO A 309 2.03 11.60 10.79
CA PRO A 309 3.18 12.50 10.69
C PRO A 309 4.36 12.20 11.63
N ASN A 310 4.12 11.51 12.76
CA ASN A 310 5.13 11.18 13.78
C ASN A 310 5.57 9.71 13.73
N ASP A 311 5.07 8.93 12.78
CA ASP A 311 5.40 7.50 12.69
C ASP A 311 6.81 7.32 12.12
N THR A 312 7.56 6.42 12.75
CA THR A 312 8.85 5.91 12.25
C THR A 312 8.62 4.63 11.46
N LEU A 313 9.45 4.40 10.45
CA LEU A 313 9.33 3.24 9.56
C LEU A 313 10.61 2.42 9.63
N LEU A 314 10.51 1.10 9.46
CA LEU A 314 11.66 0.22 9.35
C LEU A 314 11.88 -0.17 7.89
N PHE A 315 13.14 -0.12 7.44
CA PHE A 315 13.55 -0.55 6.11
C PHE A 315 14.65 -1.60 6.24
N PHE A 316 14.48 -2.73 5.55
CA PHE A 316 15.43 -3.83 5.53
C PHE A 316 15.69 -4.27 4.10
N ARG A 317 16.98 -4.46 3.79
CA ARG A 317 17.42 -5.26 2.65
C ARG A 317 18.58 -6.13 3.10
N LYS A 318 18.69 -7.32 2.52
CA LYS A 318 19.81 -8.24 2.76
C LYS A 318 21.18 -7.54 2.73
N SER A 319 21.37 -6.67 1.74
CA SER A 319 22.60 -5.89 1.54
C SER A 319 23.03 -5.06 2.75
N MET A 320 22.09 -4.58 3.55
CA MET A 320 22.37 -3.70 4.68
C MET A 320 22.69 -4.46 5.96
N CYS A 321 22.50 -5.78 5.98
CA CYS A 321 22.75 -6.66 7.12
C CYS A 321 21.96 -6.30 8.41
N ARG A 322 21.06 -5.31 8.38
CA ARG A 322 20.17 -4.94 9.49
C ARG A 322 18.97 -4.15 8.97
N ALA A 323 17.92 -4.06 9.79
CA ALA A 323 16.88 -3.07 9.57
C ALA A 323 17.35 -1.68 10.04
N LEU A 324 17.05 -0.64 9.26
CA LEU A 324 17.27 0.76 9.61
C LEU A 324 15.96 1.48 9.86
N THR A 325 15.93 2.26 10.94
CA THR A 325 14.82 3.15 11.28
C THR A 325 14.89 4.41 10.44
N MET A 326 13.75 4.80 9.88
CA MET A 326 13.56 6.03 9.13
C MET A 326 12.64 6.99 9.86
N VAL A 327 13.00 8.27 9.82
CA VAL A 327 12.26 9.37 10.45
C VAL A 327 11.79 10.35 9.39
N ARG A 328 10.58 10.87 9.59
CA ARG A 328 9.98 11.85 8.69
C ARG A 328 10.67 13.20 8.86
N VAL A 329 11.13 13.78 7.76
CA VAL A 329 11.81 15.09 7.76
C VAL A 329 10.97 16.21 7.15
N ASN A 330 10.22 15.92 6.08
CA ASN A 330 9.45 16.93 5.36
C ASN A 330 8.28 16.30 4.60
N THR A 331 7.47 17.12 3.93
CA THR A 331 6.47 16.71 2.96
C THR A 331 6.78 17.30 1.59
N THR A 332 6.48 16.57 0.53
CA THR A 332 6.70 17.01 -0.85
C THR A 332 5.65 16.41 -1.78
N VAL A 333 5.64 16.83 -3.04
CA VAL A 333 4.80 16.24 -4.09
C VAL A 333 5.72 15.53 -5.08
N ALA A 334 5.57 14.21 -5.19
CA ALA A 334 6.33 13.39 -6.13
C ALA A 334 5.34 12.63 -7.02
N SER A 335 5.63 12.55 -8.32
CA SER A 335 4.72 11.91 -9.29
C SER A 335 3.27 12.45 -9.23
N GLY A 336 3.08 13.71 -8.79
CA GLY A 336 1.77 14.34 -8.60
C GLY A 336 0.91 13.76 -7.46
N LEU A 337 1.52 13.03 -6.52
CA LEU A 337 0.95 12.55 -5.27
C LEU A 337 1.64 13.22 -4.08
N GLN A 338 0.91 13.46 -3.00
CA GLN A 338 1.48 13.98 -1.76
C GLN A 338 2.31 12.89 -1.10
N GLY A 339 3.58 13.17 -0.80
CA GLY A 339 4.50 12.24 -0.16
C GLY A 339 5.11 12.80 1.12
N TYR A 340 5.45 11.90 2.03
CA TYR A 340 6.29 12.17 3.18
C TYR A 340 7.74 11.80 2.85
N VAL A 341 8.65 12.71 3.14
CA VAL A 341 10.09 12.50 2.96
C VAL A 341 10.64 11.89 4.24
N TYR A 342 11.24 10.72 4.11
CA TYR A 342 11.88 9.95 5.17
C TYR A 342 13.38 9.86 4.90
N ASN A 343 14.18 10.04 5.96
CA ASN A 343 15.61 9.76 5.96
C ASN A 343 15.89 8.68 7.00
N PHE A 344 17.02 7.96 6.88
CA PHE A 344 17.46 7.17 8.03
C PHE A 344 17.73 8.09 9.22
N GLU A 345 17.48 7.56 10.41
CA GLU A 345 17.70 8.28 11.65
C GLU A 345 19.17 8.70 11.78
N ASP A 346 19.43 9.90 12.31
CA ASP A 346 20.81 10.38 12.53
C ASP A 346 21.55 9.38 13.44
N ASN A 347 22.80 9.05 13.14
CA ASN A 347 23.57 8.01 13.84
C ASN A 347 22.94 6.59 13.74
N ALA A 348 22.24 6.28 12.64
CA ALA A 348 21.72 4.93 12.38
C ALA A 348 22.79 3.83 12.44
N ASN A 349 24.01 4.13 11.94
CA ASN A 349 25.18 3.23 11.97
C ASN A 349 26.07 3.45 13.21
N ASP A 350 25.48 3.86 14.32
CA ASP A 350 26.20 3.95 15.60
C ASP A 350 26.44 2.57 16.21
N ASN A 351 27.44 2.50 17.08
CA ASN A 351 27.91 1.29 17.76
C ASN A 351 27.51 1.24 19.26
N GLY A 352 26.61 2.12 19.71
CA GLY A 352 26.28 2.28 21.12
C GLY A 352 26.81 3.57 21.75
N LYS A 353 27.73 4.29 21.09
CA LYS A 353 28.38 5.50 21.61
C LYS A 353 27.40 6.65 21.82
N TYR A 354 26.48 6.86 20.88
CA TYR A 354 25.48 7.92 20.93
C TYR A 354 24.09 7.38 21.27
N ARG A 355 23.78 6.16 20.81
CA ARG A 355 22.52 5.46 21.08
C ARG A 355 22.76 4.14 21.81
N PRO A 356 22.43 4.05 23.12
CA PRO A 356 22.63 2.81 23.89
C PRO A 356 21.94 1.57 23.29
N GLU A 357 20.83 1.75 22.57
CA GLU A 357 20.10 0.68 21.88
C GLU A 357 20.93 -0.01 20.78
N ASN A 358 21.89 0.71 20.18
CA ASN A 358 22.77 0.18 19.15
C ASN A 358 24.02 -0.53 19.73
N SER A 359 24.12 -0.69 21.04
CA SER A 359 25.27 -1.35 21.69
C SER A 359 25.48 -2.81 21.25
N CYS A 360 24.40 -3.51 20.86
CA CYS A 360 24.47 -4.88 20.36
C CYS A 360 25.07 -5.01 18.94
N PHE A 361 25.32 -3.90 18.24
CA PHE A 361 26.13 -3.92 17.01
C PHE A 361 27.64 -3.99 17.32
N CYS A 362 28.03 -3.80 18.57
CA CYS A 362 29.38 -4.04 19.03
C CYS A 362 29.50 -5.37 19.78
N ASN A 363 30.30 -6.29 19.24
CA ASN A 363 30.60 -7.57 19.88
C ASN A 363 31.89 -7.48 20.70
N GLY A 364 31.81 -6.92 21.92
CA GLY A 364 32.92 -6.93 22.90
C GLY A 364 33.76 -5.65 22.94
N ASP A 365 35.06 -5.79 23.25
CA ASP A 365 35.94 -4.65 23.61
C ASP A 365 36.44 -3.82 22.40
N ALA A 366 36.28 -4.31 21.16
CA ALA A 366 36.83 -3.70 19.96
C ALA A 366 35.71 -3.25 18.97
N CYS A 367 34.98 -2.19 19.33
CA CYS A 367 33.96 -1.61 18.46
C CYS A 367 34.57 -0.77 17.33
N LEU A 368 33.98 -0.83 16.14
CA LEU A 368 34.30 0.11 15.06
C LEU A 368 33.88 1.54 15.43
N PRO A 369 34.57 2.59 14.95
CA PRO A 369 34.15 3.98 15.15
C PRO A 369 32.71 4.25 14.69
N ALA A 370 32.03 5.20 15.33
CA ALA A 370 30.66 5.56 15.00
C ALA A 370 30.52 5.96 13.51
N GLY A 371 29.41 5.51 12.90
CA GLY A 371 29.12 5.67 11.47
C GLY A 371 29.62 4.52 10.59
N LEU A 372 30.34 3.55 11.17
CA LEU A 372 30.63 2.25 10.59
C LEU A 372 29.83 1.16 11.29
N LEU A 373 29.16 0.32 10.51
CA LEU A 373 28.52 -0.89 10.98
C LEU A 373 29.35 -2.09 10.52
N ASP A 374 29.85 -2.89 11.45
CA ASP A 374 30.50 -4.16 11.14
C ASP A 374 29.47 -5.13 10.52
N VAL A 375 29.74 -5.71 9.36
CA VAL A 375 28.83 -6.66 8.72
C VAL A 375 29.55 -7.96 8.34
N HIS A 376 30.61 -8.31 9.07
CA HIS A 376 31.40 -9.51 8.80
C HIS A 376 30.53 -10.78 8.73
N GLY A 377 29.54 -10.91 9.63
CA GLY A 377 28.62 -12.05 9.69
C GLY A 377 27.68 -12.19 8.48
N CYS A 378 27.53 -11.13 7.66
CA CYS A 378 26.74 -11.14 6.43
C CYS A 378 27.61 -11.31 5.18
N TYR A 379 28.84 -10.79 5.20
CA TYR A 379 29.74 -10.72 4.04
C TYR A 379 30.95 -11.67 4.20
N TYR A 380 30.75 -12.95 3.88
CA TYR A 380 31.80 -13.99 3.82
C TYR A 380 32.60 -14.24 5.12
N GLY A 381 32.25 -13.61 6.26
CA GLY A 381 33.13 -13.57 7.43
C GLY A 381 34.38 -12.69 7.23
N PHE A 382 34.36 -11.82 6.22
CA PHE A 382 35.42 -10.86 5.92
C PHE A 382 35.27 -9.59 6.77
N PRO A 383 36.34 -8.81 6.97
CA PRO A 383 36.31 -7.61 7.81
C PRO A 383 35.64 -6.43 7.07
N ILE A 384 34.38 -6.62 6.69
CA ILE A 384 33.58 -5.67 5.92
C ILE A 384 32.75 -4.82 6.86
N ALA A 385 32.75 -3.52 6.63
CA ALA A 385 31.88 -2.58 7.33
C ALA A 385 31.10 -1.70 6.34
N THR A 386 29.83 -1.47 6.64
CA THR A 386 28.99 -0.55 5.87
C THR A 386 28.97 0.85 6.48
N SER A 387 28.87 1.87 5.63
CA SER A 387 28.73 3.27 6.03
C SER A 387 27.83 4.01 5.05
N TYR A 388 27.57 5.30 5.29
CA TYR A 388 27.14 6.16 4.19
C TYR A 388 28.28 6.41 3.18
N PRO A 389 27.95 6.80 1.94
CA PRO A 389 28.95 7.18 0.95
C PRO A 389 29.88 8.29 1.43
N HIS A 390 31.16 8.16 1.08
CA HIS A 390 32.27 9.01 1.50
C HIS A 390 32.39 9.19 3.01
N PHE A 391 31.94 8.21 3.78
CA PHE A 391 31.92 8.24 5.24
C PHE A 391 31.13 9.44 5.81
N LEU A 392 30.05 9.84 5.12
CA LEU A 392 29.10 10.83 5.64
C LEU A 392 28.59 10.36 7.02
N GLU A 393 28.49 11.29 7.97
CA GLU A 393 28.05 11.02 9.36
C GLU A 393 28.95 10.05 10.16
N ALA A 394 30.11 9.64 9.64
CA ALA A 394 31.09 8.85 10.39
C ALA A 394 32.10 9.72 11.16
N ASP A 395 32.73 9.10 12.17
CA ASP A 395 33.78 9.73 12.96
C ASP A 395 34.91 10.25 12.02
N PRO A 396 35.36 11.52 12.15
CA PRO A 396 36.40 12.07 11.31
C PRO A 396 37.69 11.24 11.25
N ALA A 397 37.99 10.45 12.29
CA ALA A 397 39.13 9.54 12.32
C ALA A 397 39.12 8.51 11.17
N VAL A 398 37.94 8.07 10.73
CA VAL A 398 37.77 7.09 9.65
C VAL A 398 38.37 7.59 8.33
N ARG A 399 38.32 8.91 8.08
CA ARG A 399 38.81 9.53 6.84
C ARG A 399 40.29 9.92 6.88
N GLN A 400 40.96 9.76 8.01
CA GLN A 400 42.34 10.24 8.17
C GLN A 400 43.37 9.45 7.37
N HIS A 401 43.06 8.20 6.98
CA HIS A 401 44.01 7.27 6.34
C HIS A 401 43.85 7.14 4.81
N VAL A 402 42.74 7.64 4.23
CA VAL A 402 42.54 7.62 2.78
C VAL A 402 42.15 9.03 2.27
N ASP A 403 42.87 9.51 1.25
CA ASP A 403 42.55 10.74 0.53
C ASP A 403 41.61 10.43 -0.65
N GLY A 404 40.68 11.34 -0.96
CA GLY A 404 39.67 11.17 -2.02
C GLY A 404 38.24 11.03 -1.53
N SER A 405 38.02 10.93 -0.21
CA SER A 405 36.68 10.86 0.37
C SER A 405 36.10 12.24 0.68
N ASN A 406 35.12 12.71 -0.10
CA ASN A 406 34.49 14.01 0.09
C ASN A 406 32.97 13.89 0.40
N PRO A 407 32.55 13.85 1.67
CA PRO A 407 31.14 13.67 2.02
C PRO A 407 30.31 14.92 1.69
N ASP A 408 29.26 14.75 0.89
CA ASP A 408 28.26 15.76 0.56
C ASP A 408 26.86 15.24 0.96
N PRO A 409 26.18 15.86 1.93
CA PRO A 409 24.83 15.45 2.34
C PRO A 409 23.82 15.40 1.19
N ALA A 410 23.91 16.29 0.19
CA ALA A 410 22.97 16.32 -0.92
C ALA A 410 23.12 15.10 -1.84
N LYS A 411 24.37 14.61 -2.01
CA LYS A 411 24.69 13.47 -2.88
C LYS A 411 24.65 12.13 -2.15
N HIS A 412 24.97 12.11 -0.86
CA HIS A 412 25.29 10.87 -0.15
C HIS A 412 24.25 10.48 0.92
N LYS A 413 23.32 11.37 1.30
CA LYS A 413 22.24 11.01 2.24
C LYS A 413 21.15 10.20 1.55
N SER A 414 20.65 9.18 2.21
CA SER A 414 19.53 8.35 1.73
C SER A 414 18.19 9.02 2.04
N TYR A 415 17.23 8.89 1.13
CA TYR A 415 15.88 9.38 1.35
C TYR A 415 14.82 8.56 0.60
N PHE A 416 13.60 8.60 1.13
CA PHE A 416 12.44 7.87 0.63
C PHE A 416 11.25 8.82 0.62
N ILE A 417 10.57 8.93 -0.52
CA ILE A 417 9.32 9.69 -0.61
C ILE A 417 8.19 8.68 -0.70
N ILE A 418 7.35 8.64 0.35
CA ILE A 418 6.33 7.61 0.52
C ILE A 418 4.95 8.29 0.58
N GLU A 419 3.99 7.79 -0.18
CA GLU A 419 2.59 8.24 -0.09
C GLU A 419 1.97 7.71 1.21
N PRO A 420 1.50 8.59 2.11
CA PRO A 420 1.18 8.21 3.49
C PRO A 420 -0.04 7.29 3.61
N LYS A 421 -1.03 7.39 2.73
CA LYS A 421 -2.26 6.59 2.86
C LYS A 421 -2.03 5.14 2.46
N SER A 422 -1.38 4.92 1.33
CA SER A 422 -1.15 3.60 0.74
C SER A 422 0.17 2.96 1.16
N GLY A 423 1.14 3.73 1.63
CA GLY A 423 2.51 3.26 1.88
C GLY A 423 3.29 2.98 0.58
N LEU A 424 2.89 3.58 -0.55
CA LEU A 424 3.55 3.40 -1.83
C LEU A 424 4.82 4.27 -1.92
N PRO A 425 6.00 3.71 -2.25
CA PRO A 425 7.17 4.52 -2.60
C PRO A 425 6.97 5.25 -3.92
N LEU A 426 7.15 6.57 -3.90
CA LEU A 426 7.04 7.44 -5.07
C LEU A 426 8.42 7.75 -5.70
N GLU A 427 9.44 7.87 -4.85
CA GLU A 427 10.83 8.11 -5.20
C GLU A 427 11.72 7.56 -4.08
N VAL A 428 12.84 6.92 -4.44
CA VAL A 428 13.75 6.31 -3.48
C VAL A 428 15.20 6.58 -3.89
N ALA A 429 16.05 6.94 -2.94
CA ALA A 429 17.50 6.85 -3.03
C ALA A 429 18.02 6.16 -1.77
N ALA A 430 18.29 4.85 -1.88
CA ALA A 430 18.96 4.09 -0.84
C ALA A 430 20.46 4.02 -1.15
N ARG A 431 21.25 4.70 -0.32
CA ARG A 431 22.70 4.90 -0.52
C ARG A 431 23.49 4.34 0.66
N PHE A 432 24.47 3.50 0.36
CA PHE A 432 25.40 2.96 1.33
C PHE A 432 26.73 2.61 0.67
N GLN A 433 27.77 2.48 1.48
CA GLN A 433 29.14 2.22 1.08
C GLN A 433 29.65 0.97 1.78
N ILE A 434 30.42 0.17 1.04
CA ILE A 434 31.10 -1.04 1.52
C ILE A 434 32.58 -0.71 1.69
N ASN A 435 33.11 -1.06 2.86
CA ASN A 435 34.49 -0.80 3.25
C ASN A 435 35.13 -2.07 3.82
N MET A 436 36.45 -2.17 3.76
CA MET A 436 37.21 -3.11 4.60
C MET A 436 37.80 -2.37 5.79
N VAL A 437 37.82 -3.03 6.95
CA VAL A 437 38.43 -2.48 8.16
C VAL A 437 39.59 -3.36 8.59
N PHE A 438 40.75 -2.74 8.83
CA PHE A 438 41.94 -3.46 9.22
C PHE A 438 42.38 -3.08 10.62
N GLY A 439 42.79 -4.09 11.39
CA GLY A 439 43.53 -3.91 12.63
C GLY A 439 45.03 -3.88 12.37
N ASP A 440 45.80 -4.40 13.31
CA ASP A 440 47.24 -4.52 13.14
C ASP A 440 47.61 -5.58 12.08
N LEU A 441 48.21 -5.11 10.99
CA LEU A 441 48.71 -5.94 9.88
C LEU A 441 50.24 -5.89 9.74
N GLU A 442 50.98 -5.28 10.67
CA GLU A 442 52.44 -5.10 10.55
C GLU A 442 53.20 -6.44 10.42
N SER A 443 52.64 -7.51 11.00
CA SER A 443 53.22 -8.86 10.95
C SER A 443 52.92 -9.63 9.65
N MET A 444 52.12 -9.06 8.74
CA MET A 444 51.65 -9.72 7.52
C MET A 444 52.38 -9.20 6.27
N ALA A 445 52.80 -10.11 5.39
CA ALA A 445 53.59 -9.76 4.22
C ALA A 445 52.77 -8.97 3.18
N HIS A 446 53.38 -7.92 2.62
CA HIS A 446 52.84 -7.06 1.54
C HIS A 446 51.61 -6.22 1.90
N VAL A 447 51.04 -6.36 3.10
CA VAL A 447 49.80 -5.66 3.52
C VAL A 447 50.02 -4.74 4.72
N ASP A 448 51.26 -4.58 5.17
CA ASP A 448 51.65 -3.80 6.35
C ASP A 448 51.17 -2.34 6.28
N GLN A 449 51.20 -1.74 5.08
CA GLN A 449 50.71 -0.37 4.85
C GLN A 449 49.20 -0.19 5.10
N PHE A 450 48.43 -1.28 5.16
CA PHE A 450 47.00 -1.27 5.46
C PHE A 450 46.68 -1.41 6.95
N SER A 451 47.70 -1.38 7.83
CA SER A 451 47.51 -1.50 9.27
C SER A 451 46.66 -0.34 9.82
N ASN A 452 45.66 -0.66 10.66
CA ASN A 452 44.81 0.28 11.39
C ASN A 452 44.04 1.31 10.52
N MET A 453 43.64 0.95 9.29
CA MET A 453 42.88 1.82 8.40
C MET A 453 41.55 1.22 7.91
N VAL A 454 40.68 2.10 7.45
CA VAL A 454 39.41 1.76 6.78
C VAL A 454 39.54 2.06 5.30
N LEU A 455 39.41 1.03 4.48
CA LEU A 455 39.58 1.08 3.04
C LEU A 455 38.22 1.11 2.35
N PRO A 456 37.83 2.23 1.70
CA PRO A 456 36.59 2.27 0.92
C PRO A 456 36.74 1.42 -0.35
N LEU A 457 35.73 0.57 -0.64
CA LEU A 457 35.74 -0.30 -1.82
C LEU A 457 34.83 0.23 -2.92
N LEU A 458 33.55 0.42 -2.57
CA LEU A 458 32.53 0.93 -3.46
C LEU A 458 31.36 1.50 -2.67
N TRP A 459 30.54 2.34 -3.32
CA TRP A 459 29.23 2.71 -2.80
C TRP A 459 28.16 2.57 -3.88
N THR A 460 26.92 2.42 -3.43
CA THR A 460 25.78 2.15 -4.30
C THR A 460 24.66 3.16 -4.07
N ASP A 461 23.93 3.49 -5.14
CA ASP A 461 22.70 4.29 -5.14
C ASP A 461 21.61 3.47 -5.80
N THR A 462 20.77 2.81 -5.00
CA THR A 462 19.56 2.13 -5.47
C THR A 462 18.45 3.15 -5.60
N ARG A 463 18.04 3.41 -6.83
CA ARG A 463 17.30 4.61 -7.22
C ARG A 463 15.99 4.27 -7.93
N LEU A 464 14.89 4.77 -7.40
CA LEU A 464 13.60 4.91 -8.08
C LEU A 464 13.38 6.40 -8.33
N TYR A 465 13.46 6.85 -9.60
CA TYR A 465 13.35 8.28 -9.93
C TYR A 465 11.90 8.79 -9.88
N ASN A 466 10.98 8.02 -10.42
CA ASN A 466 9.57 8.37 -10.52
C ASN A 466 8.73 7.11 -10.76
N LEU A 467 7.43 7.20 -10.45
CA LEU A 467 6.49 6.19 -10.87
C LEU A 467 6.25 6.28 -12.38
N PRO A 468 6.20 5.13 -13.09
CA PRO A 468 5.78 5.08 -14.48
C PRO A 468 4.40 5.71 -14.70
N ASP A 469 4.18 6.35 -15.84
CA ASP A 469 2.96 7.16 -16.12
C ASP A 469 1.65 6.38 -15.94
N HIS A 470 1.65 5.09 -16.30
CA HIS A 470 0.48 4.23 -16.16
C HIS A 470 0.14 3.98 -14.69
N LEU A 471 1.13 3.65 -13.85
CA LEU A 471 0.96 3.51 -12.40
C LEU A 471 0.59 4.84 -11.76
N GLN A 472 1.26 5.92 -12.17
CA GLN A 472 1.00 7.25 -11.65
C GLN A 472 -0.47 7.65 -11.86
N THR A 473 -0.99 7.48 -13.08
CA THR A 473 -2.39 7.78 -13.41
C THR A 473 -3.34 6.92 -12.59
N HIS A 474 -3.03 5.63 -12.48
CA HIS A 474 -3.82 4.67 -11.72
C HIS A 474 -3.91 5.04 -10.24
N PHE A 475 -2.78 5.29 -9.57
CA PHE A 475 -2.77 5.68 -8.16
C PHE A 475 -3.38 7.06 -7.92
N LYS A 476 -3.21 8.02 -8.83
CA LYS A 476 -3.92 9.32 -8.75
C LYS A 476 -5.43 9.14 -8.77
N MET A 477 -5.94 8.22 -9.60
CA MET A 477 -7.37 7.93 -9.62
C MET A 477 -7.85 7.40 -8.26
N TYR A 478 -7.15 6.42 -7.68
CA TYR A 478 -7.53 5.85 -6.38
C TYR A 478 -7.34 6.79 -5.18
N LEU A 479 -6.26 7.56 -5.15
CA LEU A 479 -5.88 8.33 -3.96
C LEU A 479 -6.40 9.77 -3.97
N ASN A 480 -6.52 10.40 -5.14
CA ASN A 480 -6.94 11.80 -5.25
C ASN A 480 -8.35 11.95 -5.83
N VAL A 481 -8.73 11.16 -6.85
CA VAL A 481 -10.00 11.37 -7.56
C VAL A 481 -11.17 10.67 -6.86
N LEU A 482 -11.06 9.38 -6.56
CA LEU A 482 -12.17 8.62 -5.96
C LEU A 482 -12.67 9.20 -4.62
N PRO A 483 -11.82 9.61 -3.67
CA PRO A 483 -12.31 10.24 -2.42
C PRO A 483 -13.07 11.53 -2.68
N VAL A 484 -12.59 12.36 -3.61
CA VAL A 484 -13.24 13.63 -3.97
C VAL A 484 -14.58 13.35 -4.64
N VAL A 485 -14.65 12.36 -5.51
CA VAL A 485 -15.90 11.93 -6.17
C VAL A 485 -16.90 11.39 -5.15
N GLU A 486 -16.48 10.61 -4.16
CA GLU A 486 -17.35 10.13 -3.08
C GLU A 486 -17.94 11.29 -2.28
N VAL A 487 -17.10 12.20 -1.81
CA VAL A 487 -17.52 13.39 -1.05
C VAL A 487 -18.44 14.29 -1.89
N ALA A 488 -18.09 14.54 -3.15
CA ALA A 488 -18.93 15.32 -4.06
C ALA A 488 -20.28 14.65 -4.34
N SER A 489 -20.29 13.32 -4.52
CA SER A 489 -21.51 12.54 -4.74
C SER A 489 -22.41 12.54 -3.51
N MET A 490 -21.81 12.47 -2.31
CA MET A 490 -22.51 12.59 -1.04
C MET A 490 -23.20 13.96 -0.91
N TYR A 491 -22.46 15.06 -1.07
CA TYR A 491 -23.04 16.41 -0.98
C TYR A 491 -24.10 16.66 -2.07
N SER A 492 -23.85 16.21 -3.29
CA SER A 492 -24.80 16.33 -4.40
C SER A 492 -26.10 15.58 -4.11
N SER A 493 -26.00 14.38 -3.52
CA SER A 493 -27.16 13.57 -3.12
C SER A 493 -27.99 14.26 -2.03
N PHE A 494 -27.34 14.83 -1.01
CA PHE A 494 -28.02 15.58 0.05
C PHE A 494 -28.69 16.86 -0.46
N VAL A 495 -28.01 17.65 -1.29
CA VAL A 495 -28.56 18.88 -1.87
C VAL A 495 -29.76 18.56 -2.77
N LEU A 496 -29.62 17.58 -3.66
CA LEU A 496 -30.70 17.16 -4.54
C LEU A 496 -31.90 16.61 -3.74
N GLY A 497 -31.66 15.74 -2.76
CA GLY A 497 -32.69 15.21 -1.86
C GLY A 497 -33.41 16.33 -1.10
N GLY A 498 -32.66 17.26 -0.52
CA GLY A 498 -33.20 18.42 0.20
C GLY A 498 -34.06 19.31 -0.69
N ILE A 499 -33.60 19.65 -1.90
CA ILE A 499 -34.38 20.45 -2.86
C ILE A 499 -35.68 19.74 -3.23
N LEU A 500 -35.64 18.44 -3.54
CA LEU A 500 -36.83 17.67 -3.90
C LEU A 500 -37.85 17.62 -2.75
N LEU A 501 -37.39 17.44 -1.51
CA LEU A 501 -38.24 17.46 -0.34
C LEU A 501 -38.86 18.86 -0.09
N ILE A 502 -38.09 19.93 -0.23
CA ILE A 502 -38.60 21.31 -0.14
C ILE A 502 -39.65 21.58 -1.21
N VAL A 503 -39.42 21.15 -2.47
CA VAL A 503 -40.38 21.29 -3.56
C VAL A 503 -41.64 20.47 -3.30
N ALA A 504 -41.52 19.26 -2.74
CA ALA A 504 -42.67 18.44 -2.35
C ALA A 504 -43.49 19.11 -1.25
N ILE A 505 -42.84 19.64 -0.20
CA ILE A 505 -43.48 20.40 0.87
C ILE A 505 -44.16 21.65 0.32
N TYR A 506 -43.50 22.41 -0.55
CA TYR A 506 -44.06 23.60 -1.16
C TYR A 506 -45.30 23.29 -2.00
N LYS A 507 -45.24 22.27 -2.87
CA LYS A 507 -46.39 21.81 -3.66
C LYS A 507 -47.53 21.32 -2.77
N TYR A 508 -47.22 20.65 -1.67
CA TYR A 508 -48.19 20.22 -0.67
C TYR A 508 -48.87 21.42 0.00
N LEU A 509 -48.10 22.40 0.49
CA LEU A 509 -48.61 23.61 1.14
C LEU A 509 -49.45 24.48 0.18
N GLN A 510 -49.02 24.65 -1.07
CA GLN A 510 -49.84 25.33 -2.09
C GLN A 510 -51.18 24.60 -2.30
N LYS A 511 -51.17 23.27 -2.33
CA LYS A 511 -52.39 22.47 -2.51
C LYS A 511 -53.32 22.60 -1.30
N VAL A 512 -52.80 22.55 -0.07
CA VAL A 512 -53.58 22.77 1.15
C VAL A 512 -54.22 24.16 1.15
N LYS A 513 -53.48 25.21 0.76
CA LYS A 513 -54.04 26.56 0.61
C LYS A 513 -55.15 26.64 -0.45
N LYS A 514 -54.97 25.98 -1.59
CA LYS A 514 -55.97 25.97 -2.67
C LYS A 514 -57.24 25.22 -2.27
N VAL A 515 -57.11 24.10 -1.54
CA VAL A 515 -58.25 23.36 -0.97
C VAL A 515 -58.95 24.17 0.12
N SER A 516 -58.20 24.86 1.00
CA SER A 516 -58.81 25.70 2.04
C SER A 516 -59.54 26.93 1.48
N GLN A 517 -59.08 27.49 0.35
CA GLN A 517 -59.80 28.55 -0.37
C GLN A 517 -61.11 28.06 -1.01
N ILE A 518 -61.14 26.84 -1.53
CA ILE A 518 -62.36 26.23 -2.08
C ILE A 518 -63.37 25.89 -0.97
N CYS A 519 -62.89 25.62 0.25
CA CYS A 519 -63.72 25.28 1.41
C CYS A 519 -64.05 26.46 2.34
N LYS A 520 -63.77 27.72 1.96
CA LYS A 520 -64.32 28.87 2.71
C LYS A 520 -65.83 28.93 2.45
N PRO A 521 -66.70 28.81 3.47
CA PRO A 521 -68.12 29.07 3.27
C PRO A 521 -68.27 30.56 2.93
N THR A 522 -68.89 30.86 1.79
CA THR A 522 -69.55 32.15 1.61
C THR A 522 -70.68 32.20 2.63
N TRP A 523 -70.42 32.81 3.79
CA TRP A 523 -71.47 33.33 4.66
C TRP A 523 -72.09 34.52 3.93
N ASN A 524 -73.08 34.22 3.09
CA ASN A 524 -74.16 35.15 2.81
C ASN A 524 -75.36 34.63 3.60
N ASP A 525 -76.02 35.58 4.25
CA ASP A 525 -76.91 35.46 5.39
C ASP A 525 -78.14 34.56 5.19
N ASP A 526 -78.75 34.25 6.35
CA ASP A 526 -79.99 33.52 6.60
C ASP A 526 -79.95 31.99 6.58
N CYS A 527 -79.55 31.41 7.73
CA CYS A 527 -80.11 30.16 8.22
C CYS A 527 -80.22 30.25 9.76
N THR A 528 -81.45 30.35 10.25
CA THR A 528 -81.81 30.32 11.68
C THR A 528 -81.43 28.99 12.34
N GLU A 529 -81.17 29.05 13.63
CA GLU A 529 -80.61 28.03 14.52
C GLU A 529 -81.45 26.73 14.65
N GLU A 530 -82.60 26.62 13.97
CA GLU A 530 -83.50 25.45 14.06
C GLU A 530 -83.26 24.36 13.00
N ASP A 531 -82.51 24.61 11.92
CA ASP A 531 -82.29 23.61 10.84
C ASP A 531 -80.98 22.81 10.96
N ALA A 532 -80.02 23.25 11.79
CA ALA A 532 -78.76 22.55 12.02
C ALA A 532 -78.98 21.22 12.79
N THR A 533 -79.92 21.20 13.74
CA THR A 533 -80.25 20.04 14.57
C THR A 533 -81.04 18.98 13.78
N ARG A 534 -81.79 19.39 12.74
CA ARG A 534 -82.62 18.48 11.92
C ARG A 534 -81.80 17.71 10.87
N LYS A 535 -80.71 18.28 10.33
CA LYS A 535 -79.80 17.58 9.39
C LYS A 535 -78.80 16.66 10.07
N PHE A 536 -78.33 16.97 11.27
CA PHE A 536 -77.44 16.08 12.03
C PHE A 536 -78.16 14.78 12.45
N THR A 537 -79.45 14.89 12.82
CA THR A 537 -80.28 13.73 13.22
C THR A 537 -80.65 12.82 12.05
N ARG A 538 -80.73 13.32 10.81
CA ARG A 538 -80.97 12.50 9.60
C ARG A 538 -79.72 11.79 9.07
N SER A 539 -78.52 12.27 9.39
CA SER A 539 -77.26 11.61 9.00
C SER A 539 -76.90 10.43 9.90
N LEU A 540 -77.38 10.41 11.15
CA LEU A 540 -77.18 9.30 12.09
C LEU A 540 -78.16 8.13 11.87
N SER A 541 -79.20 8.28 11.04
CA SER A 541 -80.17 7.22 10.75
C SER A 541 -79.95 6.46 9.44
N TYR A 542 -78.88 6.74 8.68
CA TYR A 542 -78.59 6.07 7.39
C TYR A 542 -77.49 5.01 7.46
N ASN A 543 -76.84 4.79 8.62
CA ASN A 543 -75.75 3.81 8.76
C ASN A 543 -76.04 2.62 9.68
N THR A 544 -77.30 2.40 10.09
CA THR A 544 -77.67 1.27 10.95
C THR A 544 -79.03 0.71 10.57
N MET A 545 -79.14 0.09 9.39
CA MET A 545 -79.97 -1.08 9.09
C MET A 545 -80.08 -1.28 7.56
N ARG A 546 -79.01 -1.82 6.97
CA ARG A 546 -79.16 -2.70 5.80
C ARG A 546 -78.78 -4.12 6.27
N ARG A 547 -79.72 -4.74 6.98
CA ARG A 547 -79.69 -6.16 7.33
C ARG A 547 -80.65 -6.84 6.37
N GLU A 548 -80.16 -7.18 5.17
CA GLU A 548 -80.90 -8.07 4.27
C GLU A 548 -80.83 -9.49 4.86
N SER A 549 -81.99 -10.12 4.97
CA SER A 549 -82.22 -11.42 5.60
C SER A 549 -81.60 -12.55 4.79
N LEU A 550 -80.66 -13.30 5.36
CA LEU A 550 -80.38 -14.67 4.91
C LEU A 550 -81.48 -15.59 5.45
N THR A 551 -81.99 -16.48 4.61
CA THR A 551 -83.01 -17.46 5.00
C THR A 551 -82.40 -18.60 5.80
N ASP A 552 -83.14 -19.10 6.79
CA ASP A 552 -82.71 -20.11 7.79
C ASP A 552 -82.22 -21.44 7.17
N LYS A 553 -82.53 -21.69 5.89
CA LYS A 553 -82.08 -22.85 5.12
C LYS A 553 -80.64 -22.72 4.59
N GLU A 554 -80.18 -21.50 4.33
CA GLU A 554 -78.81 -21.23 3.83
C GLU A 554 -77.80 -21.17 4.99
N LEU A 555 -78.24 -20.75 6.18
CA LEU A 555 -77.42 -20.75 7.39
C LEU A 555 -77.10 -22.19 7.88
N LYS A 556 -78.06 -23.12 7.76
CA LYS A 556 -77.85 -24.54 8.12
C LYS A 556 -76.85 -25.26 7.22
N ASN A 557 -76.82 -24.98 5.92
CA ASN A 557 -75.84 -25.56 5.00
C ASN A 557 -74.42 -25.02 5.25
N TYR A 558 -74.29 -23.74 5.62
CA TYR A 558 -73.00 -23.14 5.95
C TYR A 558 -72.41 -23.69 7.26
N TYR A 559 -73.22 -23.81 8.33
CA TYR A 559 -72.77 -24.37 9.61
C TYR A 559 -72.55 -25.89 9.57
N SER A 560 -73.32 -26.62 8.75
CA SER A 560 -73.09 -28.06 8.48
C SER A 560 -71.78 -28.35 7.74
N SER A 561 -71.20 -27.36 7.06
CA SER A 561 -69.91 -27.49 6.37
C SER A 561 -68.69 -27.18 7.25
N LEU A 562 -68.91 -26.61 8.45
CA LEU A 562 -67.86 -26.15 9.35
C LEU A 562 -67.69 -27.04 10.60
N VAL A 563 -68.48 -28.10 10.74
CA VAL A 563 -68.33 -29.08 11.81
C VAL A 563 -68.44 -30.49 11.23
N THR A 564 -67.33 -30.98 10.68
CA THR A 564 -67.08 -32.43 10.59
C THR A 564 -65.82 -32.72 11.38
N PRO A 565 -65.86 -33.65 12.35
CA PRO A 565 -64.71 -34.02 13.17
C PRO A 565 -63.81 -34.96 12.36
N LEU A 566 -62.53 -34.59 12.18
CA LEU A 566 -61.49 -35.54 11.80
C LEU A 566 -60.89 -36.10 13.08
N ASN A 567 -61.45 -37.22 13.53
CA ASN A 567 -60.73 -38.22 14.32
C ASN A 567 -61.27 -39.60 13.95
N GLN A 568 -60.49 -40.31 13.15
CA GLN A 568 -60.33 -41.75 13.31
C GLN A 568 -58.83 -42.05 13.28
N ASP A 569 -58.33 -42.30 14.48
CA ASP A 569 -57.29 -43.23 14.92
C ASP A 569 -56.32 -43.84 13.88
N ILE A 570 -55.05 -43.44 14.04
CA ILE A 570 -53.86 -44.28 14.33
C ILE A 570 -53.66 -45.56 13.50
N THR A 571 -52.53 -45.59 12.77
CA THR A 571 -51.42 -46.54 12.99
C THR A 571 -50.12 -45.97 12.41
N TRP A 572 -49.23 -45.49 13.28
CA TRP A 572 -47.78 -45.45 13.02
C TRP A 572 -47.13 -46.35 14.06
N GLU A 573 -47.01 -47.63 13.71
CA GLU A 573 -46.02 -48.51 14.28
C GLU A 573 -44.66 -48.35 13.56
N GLU A 574 -44.44 -47.28 12.76
CA GLU A 574 -43.30 -47.29 11.82
C GLU A 574 -42.50 -46.00 11.62
N PHE A 575 -42.71 -44.89 12.33
CA PHE A 575 -41.79 -43.74 12.19
C PHE A 575 -41.85 -42.88 13.47
N GLN A 576 -40.97 -42.96 14.47
CA GLN A 576 -39.65 -43.54 14.58
C GLN A 576 -39.42 -43.88 16.05
N SER A 577 -39.14 -45.15 16.36
CA SER A 577 -38.15 -45.43 17.40
C SER A 577 -36.80 -45.00 16.84
N LEU A 578 -36.29 -43.89 17.38
CA LEU A 578 -34.85 -43.71 17.50
C LEU A 578 -34.29 -44.92 18.25
N LYS A 579 -33.65 -45.81 17.51
CA LYS A 579 -32.66 -46.73 18.06
C LYS A 579 -31.61 -47.06 17.00
N GLU A 580 -30.41 -46.56 17.29
CA GLU A 580 -29.11 -47.22 17.10
C GLU A 580 -28.66 -47.52 15.65
N ASP A 581 -27.64 -46.75 15.26
CA ASP A 581 -26.31 -47.24 14.91
C ASP A 581 -26.06 -48.11 13.68
N ASP A 582 -24.94 -47.76 13.04
CA ASP A 582 -24.04 -48.58 12.21
C ASP A 582 -24.54 -49.07 10.84
N VAL A 583 -24.11 -48.36 9.78
CA VAL A 583 -22.97 -48.72 8.89
C VAL A 583 -22.86 -47.70 7.75
#